data_AF-A0A921R2C4-F1
#
_entry.id   AF-A0A921R2C4-F1
#
_cell.length_a   1.000
_cell.length_b   1.000
_cell.length_c   1.000
_cell.angle_alpha   90.00
_cell.angle_beta   90.00
_cell.angle_gamma   90.00
#
_symmetry.space_group_name_H-M   'P 1'
#
loop_
_entity.id
_entity.type
_entity.pdbx_description
1 polymer ?
#
loop_
_entity_poly.entity_id
_entity_poly.type
_entity_poly.pdbx_seq_one_letter_code
_entity_poly.pdbx_strand_id
1 'polypeptide(L)'
;MIPQSQSSSLQRLQLVEKRIVRVLELAGAVMEELGNSQGPRNDAVAAHCREFMIAMKEIQTTLREEIKSACEYRPFEKCDYNARIANEICCKKLEYVIEKLDTMQQNLEQSTDDV
;
A
#
# COMPACT_ATOMS: atom_id res chain seq x y z
N MET A 1 6.13 13.18 6.18
CA MET A 1 4.68 13.48 6.26
C MET A 1 3.93 12.32 5.63
N ILE A 2 3.08 11.63 6.39
CA ILE A 2 2.20 10.60 5.81
C ILE A 2 1.26 11.34 4.83
N PRO A 3 1.13 10.90 3.57
CA PRO A 3 0.19 11.51 2.64
C PRO A 3 -1.21 11.53 3.27
N GLN A 4 -1.90 12.67 3.19
CA GLN A 4 -3.21 12.90 3.83
C GLN A 4 -4.29 11.89 3.37
N SER A 5 -4.08 11.23 2.22
CA SER A 5 -4.89 10.09 1.77
C SER A 5 -4.65 8.82 2.60
N GLN A 6 -3.40 8.51 2.95
CA GLN A 6 -3.05 7.34 3.75
C GLN A 6 -3.58 7.44 5.19
N SER A 7 -3.63 8.65 5.76
CA SER A 7 -4.29 8.85 7.07
C SER A 7 -5.78 8.54 7.02
N SER A 8 -6.46 8.79 5.90
CA SER A 8 -7.88 8.43 5.72
C SER A 8 -8.08 6.92 5.53
N SER A 9 -7.19 6.25 4.80
CA SER A 9 -7.23 4.79 4.60
C SER A 9 -7.01 4.04 5.92
N LEU A 10 -6.01 4.44 6.71
CA LEU A 10 -5.75 3.84 8.01
C LEU A 10 -6.94 4.01 8.97
N GLN A 11 -7.60 5.17 8.96
CA GLN A 11 -8.82 5.38 9.74
C GLN A 11 -9.98 4.48 9.28
N ARG A 12 -10.18 4.30 7.96
CA ARG A 12 -11.20 3.40 7.43
C ARG A 12 -10.91 1.94 7.79
N LEU A 13 -9.65 1.51 7.76
CA LEU A 13 -9.23 0.17 8.19
C LEU A 13 -9.40 -0.03 9.70
N GLN A 14 -9.05 0.96 10.54
CA GLN A 14 -9.32 0.90 11.98
C GLN A 14 -10.82 0.77 12.28
N LEU A 15 -11.67 1.42 11.49
CA LEU A 15 -13.11 1.26 11.61
C LEU A 15 -13.57 -0.16 11.23
N VAL A 16 -12.93 -0.78 10.23
CA VAL A 16 -13.15 -2.20 9.91
C VAL A 16 -12.75 -3.10 11.08
N GLU A 17 -11.61 -2.87 11.73
CA GLU A 17 -11.18 -3.64 12.90
C GLU A 17 -12.23 -3.61 14.02
N LYS A 18 -12.76 -2.41 14.33
CA LYS A 18 -13.84 -2.26 15.33
C LYS A 18 -15.10 -3.03 14.94
N ARG A 19 -15.46 -3.03 13.66
CA ARG A 19 -16.61 -3.80 13.16
C ARG A 19 -16.38 -5.30 13.25
N ILE A 20 -15.15 -5.79 13.02
CA ILE A 20 -14.82 -7.21 13.18
C ILE A 20 -15.03 -7.63 14.65
N VAL A 21 -14.59 -6.82 15.60
CA VAL A 21 -14.86 -7.06 17.03
C VAL A 21 -16.38 -7.13 17.27
N ARG A 22 -17.16 -6.18 16.73
CA ARG A 22 -18.62 -6.18 16.86
C ARG A 22 -19.27 -7.44 16.27
N VAL A 23 -18.79 -7.94 15.13
CA VAL A 23 -19.28 -9.18 14.50
C VAL A 23 -19.02 -10.39 15.41
N LEU A 24 -17.86 -10.45 16.07
CA LEU A 24 -17.54 -11.50 17.05
C LEU A 24 -18.45 -11.42 18.28
N GLU A 25 -18.71 -10.23 18.80
CA GLU A 25 -19.65 -10.01 19.91
C GLU A 25 -21.06 -10.50 19.54
N LEU A 26 -21.54 -10.16 18.34
CA LEU A 26 -22.87 -10.59 17.85
C LEU A 26 -22.95 -12.10 17.70
N ALA A 27 -21.90 -12.76 17.21
CA ALA A 27 -21.83 -14.22 17.15
C ALA A 27 -21.87 -14.84 18.55
N GLY A 28 -21.14 -14.27 19.51
CA GLY A 28 -21.19 -14.68 20.92
C GLY A 28 -22.59 -14.52 21.53
N ALA A 29 -23.26 -13.40 21.27
CA ALA A 29 -24.62 -13.15 21.73
C ALA A 29 -25.63 -14.15 21.16
N VAL A 30 -25.48 -14.55 19.88
CA VAL A 30 -26.30 -15.63 19.30
C VAL A 30 -26.03 -16.95 20.01
N MET A 31 -24.77 -17.30 20.30
CA MET A 31 -24.44 -18.52 21.03
C MET A 31 -25.05 -18.52 22.45
N GLU A 32 -25.03 -17.38 23.13
CA GLU A 32 -25.64 -17.23 24.47
C GLU A 32 -27.16 -17.42 24.43
N GLU A 33 -27.85 -16.81 23.45
CA GLU A 33 -29.29 -17.04 23.27
C GLU A 33 -29.62 -18.50 22.98
N LEU A 34 -28.85 -19.16 22.11
CA LEU A 34 -29.04 -20.57 21.77
C LEU A 34 -28.75 -21.51 22.95
N GLY A 35 -27.85 -21.13 23.85
CA GLY A 35 -27.52 -21.87 25.07
C GLY A 35 -28.48 -21.67 26.25
N ASN A 36 -29.52 -20.84 26.09
CA ASN A 36 -30.44 -20.51 27.17
C ASN A 36 -31.26 -21.74 27.62
N SER A 37 -31.26 -22.01 28.93
CA SER A 37 -32.00 -23.13 29.55
C SER A 37 -33.52 -23.12 29.30
N GLN A 38 -34.10 -21.95 29.03
CA GLN A 38 -35.53 -21.79 28.71
C GLN A 38 -35.80 -21.85 27.19
N GLY A 39 -34.78 -22.13 26.38
CA GLY A 39 -34.81 -22.05 24.93
C GLY A 39 -34.47 -20.65 24.39
N PRO A 40 -34.11 -20.55 23.10
CA PRO A 40 -33.68 -19.30 22.49
C PRO A 40 -34.83 -18.31 22.29
N ARG A 41 -34.55 -17.03 22.54
CA ARG A 41 -35.44 -15.93 22.17
C ARG A 41 -35.27 -15.65 20.68
N ASN A 42 -36.19 -16.18 19.88
CA ASN A 42 -36.11 -16.11 18.41
C ASN A 42 -36.00 -14.68 17.86
N ASP A 43 -36.64 -13.71 18.50
CA ASP A 43 -36.57 -12.30 18.15
C ASP A 43 -35.18 -11.71 18.40
N ALA A 44 -34.56 -12.02 19.54
CA ALA A 44 -33.19 -11.61 19.88
C ALA A 44 -32.16 -12.26 18.95
N VAL A 45 -32.27 -13.57 18.70
CA VAL A 45 -31.42 -14.29 17.74
C VAL A 45 -31.54 -13.66 16.35
N ALA A 46 -32.76 -13.42 15.87
CA ALA A 46 -32.98 -12.83 14.57
C ALA A 46 -32.44 -11.39 14.49
N ALA A 47 -32.51 -10.61 15.58
CA ALA A 47 -31.93 -9.27 15.64
C ALA A 47 -30.40 -9.30 15.56
N HIS A 48 -29.74 -10.13 16.39
CA HIS A 48 -28.29 -10.28 16.36
C HIS A 48 -27.79 -10.77 14.99
N CYS A 49 -28.48 -11.76 14.38
CA CYS A 49 -28.14 -12.24 13.04
C CYS A 49 -28.30 -11.17 11.97
N ARG A 50 -29.35 -10.32 12.03
CA ARG A 50 -29.51 -9.20 11.10
C ARG A 50 -28.38 -8.19 11.24
N GLU A 51 -28.06 -7.79 12.46
CA GLU A 51 -26.97 -6.85 12.73
C GLU A 51 -25.62 -7.41 12.27
N PHE A 52 -25.38 -8.71 12.50
CA PHE A 52 -24.19 -9.42 12.04
C PHE A 52 -24.05 -9.33 10.53
N MET A 53 -25.12 -9.60 9.78
CA MET A 53 -25.11 -9.57 8.32
C MET A 53 -24.86 -8.16 7.78
N ILE A 54 -25.42 -7.14 8.42
CA ILE A 54 -25.17 -5.73 8.07
C ILE A 54 -23.70 -5.38 8.29
N ALA A 55 -23.16 -5.68 9.48
CA ALA A 55 -21.77 -5.40 9.81
C ALA A 55 -20.79 -6.14 8.87
N MET A 56 -21.07 -7.40 8.53
CA MET A 56 -20.30 -8.18 7.55
C MET A 56 -20.29 -7.53 6.15
N LYS A 57 -21.45 -7.03 5.69
CA LYS A 57 -21.56 -6.33 4.40
C LYS A 57 -20.76 -5.02 4.39
N GLU A 58 -20.78 -4.27 5.49
CA GLU A 58 -19.99 -3.04 5.63
C GLU A 58 -18.49 -3.33 5.61
N ILE A 59 -18.03 -4.33 6.39
CA ILE A 59 -16.63 -4.79 6.38
C ILE A 59 -16.20 -5.16 4.95
N GLN A 60 -16.99 -5.98 4.27
CA GLN A 60 -16.67 -6.43 2.92
C GLN A 60 -16.58 -5.27 1.92
N THR A 61 -17.51 -4.32 1.99
CA THR A 61 -17.53 -3.14 1.11
C THR A 61 -16.28 -2.29 1.32
N THR A 62 -15.98 -1.92 2.58
CA THR A 62 -14.83 -1.07 2.89
C THR A 62 -13.51 -1.76 2.55
N LEU A 63 -13.34 -3.05 2.86
CA LEU A 63 -12.11 -3.77 2.50
C LEU A 63 -11.93 -3.87 0.98
N ARG A 64 -13.00 -4.09 0.22
CA ARG A 64 -12.92 -4.11 -1.25
C ARG A 64 -12.44 -2.77 -1.79
N GLU A 65 -12.96 -1.66 -1.27
CA GLU A 65 -12.56 -0.30 -1.66
C GLU A 65 -11.08 -0.03 -1.31
N GLU A 66 -10.64 -0.38 -0.10
CA GLU A 66 -9.25 -0.20 0.30
C GLU A 66 -8.28 -1.07 -0.52
N ILE A 67 -8.64 -2.32 -0.81
CA ILE A 67 -7.83 -3.19 -1.69
C ILE A 67 -7.74 -2.58 -3.08
N LYS A 68 -8.86 -2.11 -3.65
CA LYS A 68 -8.87 -1.45 -4.96
C LYS A 68 -7.99 -0.21 -4.95
N SER A 69 -8.12 0.64 -3.92
CA SER A 69 -7.31 1.85 -3.77
C SER A 69 -5.83 1.54 -3.62
N ALA A 70 -5.45 0.51 -2.86
CA ALA A 70 -4.06 0.06 -2.72
C ALA A 70 -3.49 -0.48 -4.04
N CYS A 71 -4.29 -1.18 -4.84
CA CYS A 71 -3.89 -1.66 -6.17
C CYS A 71 -3.76 -0.52 -7.19
N GLU A 72 -4.62 0.50 -7.11
CA GLU A 72 -4.55 1.72 -7.93
C GLU A 72 -3.39 2.62 -7.51
N TYR A 73 -3.03 2.61 -6.23
CA TYR A 73 -1.80 3.21 -5.72
C TYR A 73 -0.60 2.39 -6.17
N ARG A 74 -0.26 2.44 -7.47
CA ARG A 74 0.94 1.82 -8.03
C ARG A 74 2.17 2.60 -7.60
N PRO A 75 2.97 2.11 -6.63
CA PRO A 75 4.15 2.84 -6.14
C PRO A 75 5.22 2.95 -7.24
N PHE A 76 5.21 2.02 -8.20
CA PHE A 76 6.14 1.97 -9.32
C PHE A 76 5.80 2.92 -10.47
N GLU A 77 4.55 3.36 -10.64
CA GLU A 77 4.20 4.27 -11.76
C GLU A 77 4.72 5.70 -11.54
N LYS A 78 5.00 6.08 -10.30
CA LYS A 78 5.67 7.34 -9.94
C LYS A 78 7.11 7.13 -9.47
N CYS A 79 7.66 5.93 -9.66
CA CYS A 79 9.03 5.61 -9.25
C CYS A 79 10.01 6.17 -10.29
N ASP A 80 10.70 7.25 -9.94
CA ASP A 80 11.75 7.85 -10.75
C ASP A 80 13.07 7.07 -10.70
N TYR A 81 13.14 5.97 -9.94
CA TYR A 81 14.34 5.17 -9.74
C TYR A 81 15.00 4.78 -11.06
N ASN A 82 14.23 4.26 -12.03
CA ASN A 82 14.78 3.85 -13.32
C ASN A 82 15.35 5.04 -14.10
N ALA A 83 14.65 6.18 -14.10
CA ALA A 83 15.13 7.40 -14.73
C ALA A 83 16.40 7.93 -14.05
N ARG A 84 16.44 7.90 -12.71
CA ARG A 84 17.57 8.33 -11.89
C ARG A 84 18.81 7.47 -12.13
N ILE A 85 18.67 6.14 -12.05
CA ILE A 85 19.78 5.21 -12.28
C ILE A 85 20.29 5.30 -13.73
N ALA A 86 19.39 5.43 -14.71
CA ALA A 86 19.80 5.63 -16.10
C ALA A 86 20.61 6.92 -16.28
N ASN A 87 20.21 8.01 -15.62
CA ASN A 87 20.95 9.27 -15.64
C ASN A 87 22.32 9.14 -14.95
N GLU A 88 22.39 8.48 -13.80
CA GLU A 88 23.64 8.24 -13.07
C GLU A 88 24.64 7.45 -13.93
N ILE A 89 24.17 6.41 -14.60
CA ILE A 89 24.98 5.64 -15.57
C ILE A 89 25.43 6.53 -16.73
N CYS A 90 24.56 7.42 -17.23
CA CYS A 90 24.89 8.35 -18.31
C CYS A 90 26.00 9.33 -17.90
N CYS A 91 25.94 9.87 -16.69
CA CYS A 91 26.99 10.73 -16.14
C CYS A 91 28.33 9.98 -16.08
N LYS A 92 28.35 8.73 -15.59
CA LYS A 92 29.56 7.90 -15.57
C LYS A 92 30.15 7.64 -16.95
N LYS A 93 29.30 7.45 -17.97
CA LYS A 93 29.74 7.33 -19.37
C LYS A 93 30.36 8.63 -19.89
N LEU A 94 29.78 9.78 -19.55
CA LEU A 94 30.33 11.08 -19.93
C LEU A 94 31.68 11.36 -19.26
N GLU A 95 31.81 11.06 -17.96
CA GLU A 95 33.09 11.15 -17.24
C GLU A 95 34.19 10.35 -17.96
N TYR A 96 33.87 9.12 -18.39
CA TYR A 96 34.81 8.29 -19.14
C TYR A 96 35.18 8.87 -20.51
N VAL A 97 34.21 9.44 -21.25
CA VAL A 97 34.49 10.09 -22.53
C VAL A 97 35.42 11.29 -22.35
N ILE A 98 35.18 12.11 -21.32
CA ILE A 98 36.04 13.26 -20.99
C ILE A 98 37.47 12.79 -20.71
N GLU A 99 37.64 11.77 -19.85
CA GLU A 99 38.96 11.19 -19.55
C GLU A 99 39.72 10.76 -20.82
N LYS A 100 39.02 10.15 -21.79
CA LYS A 100 39.64 9.75 -23.06
C LYS A 100 39.97 10.92 -23.97
N LEU A 101 39.16 11.98 -23.97
CA LEU A 101 39.46 13.21 -24.71
C LEU A 101 40.69 13.92 -24.12
N ASP A 102 40.78 14.03 -22.80
CA ASP A 102 41.94 14.62 -22.13
C ASP A 102 43.22 13.83 -22.44
N THR A 103 43.14 12.50 -22.45
CA THR A 103 44.25 11.63 -22.86
C THR A 103 44.67 11.90 -24.31
N MET A 104 43.71 12.03 -25.23
CA MET A 104 43.99 12.36 -26.63
C MET A 104 44.65 13.72 -26.78
N GLN A 105 44.18 14.72 -26.04
CA GLN A 105 44.76 16.06 -26.04
C GLN A 105 46.22 16.04 -25.57
N GLN A 106 46.51 15.37 -24.44
CA GLN A 106 47.88 15.23 -23.93
C GLN A 106 48.81 14.55 -24.93
N ASN A 107 48.33 13.50 -25.61
CA ASN A 107 49.11 12.82 -26.62
C ASN A 107 49.44 13.74 -27.81
N LEU A 108 48.50 14.59 -28.23
CA LEU A 108 48.73 15.56 -29.30
C LEU A 108 49.76 16.60 -28.88
N GLU A 109 49.63 17.17 -27.67
CA GLU A 109 50.55 18.16 -27.11
C GLU A 109 51.99 17.59 -27.04
N GLN A 110 52.16 16.36 -26.53
CA GLN A 110 53.46 15.68 -26.50
C GLN A 110 54.03 15.41 -27.89
N SER A 111 53.18 15.12 -28.88
CA SER A 111 53.64 14.85 -30.25
C SER A 111 54.11 16.12 -30.99
N THR A 112 53.63 17.30 -30.58
CA THR A 112 54.05 18.60 -31.14
C THR A 112 55.35 19.14 -30.54
N ASP A 113 55.77 18.69 -29.36
CA ASP A 113 57.02 19.12 -28.72
C ASP A 113 58.27 18.33 -29.21
N ASP A 114 58.07 17.23 -29.94
CA ASP A 114 59.13 16.36 -30.48
C ASP A 114 59.59 16.74 -31.92
N VAL A 115 59.31 17.96 -32.39
CA VAL A 115 59.73 18.49 -33.72
C VAL A 115 60.58 19.75 -33.59
#